data_AF-A0A3B8Q1F6-F1
#
_entry.id   AF-A0A3B8Q1F6-F1
#
_cell.length_a   1.000
_cell.length_b   1.000
_cell.length_c   1.000
_cell.angle_alpha   90.00
_cell.angle_beta   90.00
_cell.angle_gamma   90.00
#
_symmetry.space_group_name_H-M   'P 1'
#
loop_
_entity.id
_entity.type
_entity.pdbx_description
1 polymer ?
#
loop_
_entity_poly.entity_id
_entity_poly.type
_entity_poly.pdbx_seq_one_letter_code
_entity_poly.pdbx_strand_id
1 'polypeptide(L)'
;MAIPSFYFTLFKKFQVLGHVPAGTNHGAGVGGFNLNQPAAIFGSSGTGTLLGTSNNPADSPLWAVLNSRAMGNDPFTPVNVGGNSWPTMPAGTPASWTEFQVSAPAPKLVDVFGDWISAGKVNDIPTGVLGQVPPPIQKPRGGLTLFVCNLSGDDGTQPIPDNYWATSLIFLVDPMTGSIVNPSQLAATKEYYLTAIVGNRGATGGGRYLAGGGTKIECEAWVMVWNTGFSPAVRLPALANLDLGEKQPIYEVYFLKPGTYEVVGFRLPVQTVFDGLVKAIEDAAVDLGGLTAEEWIHSKNAHLCAKVMIRHADQGWPAPSDTPLQTRRVAQKNLAPFRVDLTVDEPDPNIEWTHFMLGEAARSLGPDRRAGWHFLSIQDRTRGEPLGLYLAIPRKSFATMVDAGRIRGFKILENGPTSPMPDAVLLKRVAKRNRIPIRPLGDRRFLAASLGIEYRRSTIKPGLLGVIEVIQRTAAPVLDLKNYSYRIETPIAGGFTLELQATKKGTGTRD
;
A
#
# COMPACT_ATOMS: atom_id res chain seq x y z
N MET A 1 4.76 22.31 1.19
CA MET A 1 3.41 22.30 0.57
C MET A 1 3.32 21.05 -0.28
N ALA A 2 2.17 20.38 -0.31
CA ALA A 2 1.96 19.22 -1.18
C ALA A 2 2.05 19.65 -2.65
N ILE A 3 2.67 18.83 -3.51
CA ILE A 3 2.78 19.09 -4.95
C ILE A 3 1.89 18.08 -5.67
N PRO A 4 1.12 18.47 -6.70
CA PRO A 4 0.33 17.52 -7.47
C PRO A 4 1.21 16.47 -8.12
N SER A 5 0.72 15.23 -8.18
CA SER A 5 1.47 14.16 -8.82
C SER A 5 1.43 14.31 -10.33
N PHE A 6 2.59 14.39 -10.99
CA PHE A 6 2.59 14.40 -12.45
C PHE A 6 2.03 13.07 -12.99
N TYR A 7 2.54 11.94 -12.52
CA TYR A 7 2.10 10.65 -13.06
C TYR A 7 0.63 10.36 -12.75
N PHE A 8 0.20 10.44 -11.49
CA PHE A 8 -1.13 10.00 -11.07
C PHE A 8 -2.22 11.07 -11.28
N THR A 9 -1.91 12.35 -11.04
CA THR A 9 -2.91 13.43 -11.14
C THR A 9 -3.05 13.92 -12.58
N LEU A 10 -1.92 14.19 -13.26
CA LEU A 10 -1.88 14.90 -14.55
C LEU A 10 -1.81 13.96 -15.75
N PHE A 11 -0.75 13.14 -15.86
CA PHE A 11 -0.50 12.27 -17.01
C PHE A 11 -1.69 11.34 -17.30
N LYS A 12 -2.24 10.67 -16.27
CA LYS A 12 -3.43 9.82 -16.43
C LYS A 12 -4.65 10.56 -16.99
N LYS A 13 -4.83 11.83 -16.66
CA LYS A 13 -5.91 12.65 -17.25
C LYS A 13 -5.58 13.08 -18.67
N PHE A 14 -4.33 13.45 -18.95
CA PHE A 14 -3.91 13.75 -20.31
C PHE A 14 -4.10 12.54 -21.25
N GLN A 15 -3.87 11.32 -20.75
CA GLN A 15 -4.16 10.10 -21.50
C GLN A 15 -5.63 10.03 -21.96
N VAL A 16 -6.61 10.40 -21.13
CA VAL A 16 -8.03 10.40 -21.52
C VAL A 16 -8.48 11.63 -22.30
N LEU A 17 -7.76 12.76 -22.22
CA LEU A 17 -8.02 13.93 -23.06
C LEU A 17 -7.64 13.64 -24.52
N GLY A 18 -6.55 12.90 -24.72
CA GLY A 18 -6.03 12.52 -26.03
C GLY A 18 -6.39 11.10 -26.46
N HIS A 19 -7.19 10.34 -25.69
CA HIS A 19 -7.50 8.96 -26.05
C HIS A 19 -8.45 8.93 -27.25
N VAL A 20 -7.94 8.39 -28.35
CA VAL A 20 -8.68 7.99 -29.53
C VAL A 20 -8.49 6.47 -29.68
N PRO A 21 -9.47 5.72 -30.21
CA PRO A 21 -9.35 4.26 -30.41
C PRO A 21 -8.02 3.84 -31.03
N ALA A 22 -7.55 2.64 -30.65
CA ALA A 22 -6.30 2.07 -31.14
C ALA A 22 -6.21 2.17 -32.68
N GLY A 23 -5.09 2.68 -33.20
CA GLY A 23 -4.86 2.87 -34.64
C GLY A 23 -4.96 4.31 -35.15
N THR A 24 -5.20 5.28 -34.26
CA THR A 24 -5.15 6.72 -34.60
C THR A 24 -3.88 7.35 -34.04
N ASN A 25 -3.10 8.00 -34.89
CA ASN A 25 -1.87 8.70 -34.51
C ASN A 25 -2.21 10.05 -33.88
N HIS A 26 -2.43 10.08 -32.56
CA HIS A 26 -2.23 11.32 -31.79
C HIS A 26 -0.96 11.18 -30.96
N GLY A 27 0.02 12.05 -31.24
CA GLY A 27 1.29 12.10 -30.52
C GLY A 27 2.56 11.82 -31.34
N ALA A 28 2.43 11.45 -32.63
CA ALA A 28 3.59 11.12 -33.49
C ALA A 28 3.70 11.97 -34.78
N GLY A 29 2.88 13.01 -34.92
CA GLY A 29 3.03 14.04 -35.96
C GLY A 29 3.89 15.22 -35.48
N VAL A 30 4.12 16.20 -36.35
CA VAL A 30 4.83 17.45 -36.04
C VAL A 30 4.17 18.14 -34.84
N GLY A 31 4.82 18.08 -33.67
CA GLY A 31 4.35 18.71 -32.42
C GLY A 31 3.55 17.83 -31.45
N GLY A 32 3.37 16.54 -31.70
CA GLY A 32 2.55 15.65 -30.86
C GLY A 32 3.21 15.20 -29.53
N PHE A 33 2.40 15.03 -28.48
CA PHE A 33 2.82 14.48 -27.18
C PHE A 33 2.53 12.96 -27.10
N ASN A 34 3.56 12.14 -26.85
CA ASN A 34 3.39 10.69 -26.70
C ASN A 34 2.75 10.34 -25.35
N LEU A 35 1.43 10.17 -25.35
CA LEU A 35 0.64 9.80 -24.16
C LEU A 35 0.76 8.32 -23.77
N ASN A 36 1.53 7.51 -24.49
CA ASN A 36 1.83 6.13 -24.09
C ASN A 36 3.06 6.04 -23.18
N GLN A 37 3.86 7.10 -23.09
CA GLN A 37 5.09 7.14 -22.31
C GLN A 37 5.06 8.34 -21.37
N PRO A 38 4.96 8.14 -20.04
CA PRO A 38 4.89 9.25 -19.10
C PRO A 38 6.12 10.17 -19.17
N ALA A 39 7.30 9.59 -19.45
CA ALA A 39 8.55 10.34 -19.55
C ALA A 39 8.64 11.25 -20.80
N ALA A 40 7.77 11.07 -21.79
CA ALA A 40 7.84 11.82 -23.04
C ALA A 40 7.69 13.34 -22.84
N ILE A 41 7.09 13.77 -21.73
CA ILE A 41 6.82 15.19 -21.47
C ILE A 41 8.12 15.97 -21.20
N PHE A 42 9.13 15.28 -20.70
CA PHE A 42 10.45 15.83 -20.41
C PHE A 42 11.34 15.91 -21.66
N GLY A 43 10.84 15.44 -22.81
CA GLY A 43 11.55 15.50 -24.08
C GLY A 43 11.31 16.78 -24.88
N SER A 44 11.73 16.73 -26.13
CA SER A 44 11.52 17.76 -27.15
C SER A 44 10.82 17.20 -28.38
N SER A 45 10.13 18.04 -29.12
CA SER A 45 9.67 17.77 -30.48
C SER A 45 10.54 18.52 -31.49
N GLY A 46 10.26 18.37 -32.80
CA GLY A 46 10.88 19.20 -33.84
C GLY A 46 10.60 20.71 -33.70
N THR A 47 9.68 21.08 -32.81
CA THR A 47 9.22 22.46 -32.55
C THR A 47 9.76 23.01 -31.22
N GLY A 48 10.47 22.20 -30.42
CA GLY A 48 11.13 22.64 -29.18
C GLY A 48 10.81 21.76 -27.95
N THR A 49 11.24 22.22 -26.77
CA THR A 49 11.03 21.53 -25.48
C THR A 49 9.59 21.66 -25.01
N LEU A 50 8.92 20.54 -24.68
CA LEU A 50 7.48 20.51 -24.37
C LEU A 50 7.10 21.24 -23.07
N LEU A 51 8.02 21.28 -22.10
CA LEU A 51 7.83 21.97 -20.81
C LEU A 51 8.53 23.32 -20.73
N GLY A 52 9.18 23.79 -21.80
CA GLY A 52 10.04 24.97 -21.74
C GLY A 52 11.26 24.78 -20.82
N THR A 53 12.12 25.80 -20.74
CA THR A 53 13.37 25.76 -19.95
C THR A 53 13.25 26.36 -18.55
N SER A 54 12.19 27.14 -18.28
CA SER A 54 11.96 27.79 -16.99
C SER A 54 10.83 27.11 -16.20
N ASN A 55 10.66 27.43 -14.91
CA ASN A 55 9.51 27.00 -14.11
C ASN A 55 8.30 27.94 -14.26
N ASN A 56 8.21 28.67 -15.37
CA ASN A 56 7.05 29.49 -15.69
C ASN A 56 6.09 28.69 -16.60
N PRO A 57 4.82 28.47 -16.20
CA PRO A 57 3.85 27.78 -17.05
C PRO A 57 3.69 28.40 -18.44
N ALA A 58 3.79 29.73 -18.56
CA ALA A 58 3.68 30.43 -19.84
C ALA A 58 4.80 30.07 -20.84
N ASP A 59 5.95 29.60 -20.35
CA ASP A 59 7.06 29.15 -21.18
C ASP A 59 6.93 27.67 -21.60
N SER A 60 5.92 26.95 -21.09
CA SER A 60 5.62 25.58 -21.50
C SER A 60 4.59 25.59 -22.64
N PRO A 61 4.97 25.12 -23.85
CA PRO A 61 4.02 24.95 -24.93
C PRO A 61 2.83 24.07 -24.57
N LEU A 62 3.08 22.95 -23.86
CA LEU A 62 2.01 22.01 -23.50
C LEU A 62 0.99 22.64 -22.54
N TRP A 63 1.44 23.41 -21.55
CA TRP A 63 0.52 24.14 -20.69
C TRP A 63 -0.21 25.25 -21.46
N ALA A 64 0.52 26.02 -22.28
CA ALA A 64 -0.05 27.16 -23.02
C ALA A 64 -1.15 26.75 -24.00
N VAL A 65 -1.01 25.62 -24.70
CA VAL A 65 -2.06 25.15 -25.62
C VAL A 65 -3.32 24.67 -24.90
N LEU A 66 -3.18 24.10 -23.70
CA LEU A 66 -4.30 23.71 -22.84
C LEU A 66 -4.95 24.94 -22.19
N ASN A 67 -4.13 25.90 -21.75
CA ASN A 67 -4.59 27.16 -21.16
C ASN A 67 -5.34 28.02 -22.18
N SER A 68 -4.85 28.12 -23.41
CA SER A 68 -5.56 28.77 -24.52
C SER A 68 -6.98 28.20 -24.67
N ARG A 69 -7.13 26.88 -24.60
CA ARG A 69 -8.44 26.22 -24.66
C ARG A 69 -9.29 26.52 -23.44
N ALA A 70 -8.71 26.55 -22.24
CA ALA A 70 -9.39 26.91 -21.00
C ALA A 70 -9.87 28.37 -21.01
N MET A 71 -9.17 29.26 -21.71
CA MET A 71 -9.53 30.68 -21.92
C MET A 71 -10.62 30.87 -23.00
N GLY A 72 -11.13 29.79 -23.59
CA GLY A 72 -12.25 29.82 -24.53
C GLY A 72 -11.86 29.89 -26.00
N ASN A 73 -10.57 29.78 -26.34
CA ASN A 73 -10.16 29.76 -27.74
C ASN A 73 -10.58 28.44 -28.43
N ASP A 74 -10.85 28.54 -29.73
CA ASP A 74 -11.19 27.38 -30.55
C ASP A 74 -10.00 26.44 -30.73
N PRO A 75 -10.22 25.11 -30.87
CA PRO A 75 -9.13 24.18 -31.13
C PRO A 75 -8.35 24.57 -32.39
N PHE A 76 -7.05 24.28 -32.40
CA PHE A 76 -6.12 24.66 -33.48
C PHE A 76 -5.89 26.17 -33.67
N THR A 77 -6.46 27.04 -32.82
CA THR A 77 -6.04 28.45 -32.76
C THR A 77 -4.54 28.53 -32.41
N PRO A 78 -3.70 29.26 -33.19
CA PRO A 78 -2.28 29.39 -32.92
C PRO A 78 -1.97 30.02 -31.55
N VAL A 79 -1.02 29.42 -30.83
CA VAL A 79 -0.46 29.89 -29.55
C VAL A 79 1.05 30.01 -29.71
N ASN A 80 1.58 31.23 -29.60
CA ASN A 80 3.01 31.47 -29.77
C ASN A 80 3.75 31.31 -28.44
N VAL A 81 4.69 30.36 -28.38
CA VAL A 81 5.53 30.09 -27.20
C VAL A 81 6.96 29.82 -27.65
N GLY A 82 7.93 30.52 -27.05
CA GLY A 82 9.35 30.32 -27.34
C GLY A 82 9.70 30.50 -28.83
N GLY A 83 9.07 31.46 -29.51
CA GLY A 83 9.28 31.73 -30.93
C GLY A 83 8.63 30.73 -31.90
N ASN A 84 7.89 29.74 -31.39
CA ASN A 84 7.20 28.74 -32.19
C ASN A 84 5.68 28.86 -32.04
N SER A 85 4.94 28.53 -33.10
CA SER A 85 3.47 28.49 -33.09
C SER A 85 2.97 27.09 -32.80
N TRP A 86 2.12 26.93 -31.78
CA TRP A 86 1.53 25.67 -31.34
C TRP A 86 0.00 25.72 -31.47
N PRO A 87 -0.69 24.63 -31.84
CA PRO A 87 -2.14 24.63 -31.93
C PRO A 87 -2.80 24.50 -30.55
N THR A 88 -3.87 25.26 -30.29
CA THR A 88 -4.73 25.11 -29.11
C THR A 88 -5.32 23.69 -29.02
N MET A 89 -5.27 23.06 -27.84
CA MET A 89 -5.66 21.67 -27.59
C MET A 89 -6.48 21.53 -26.27
N PRO A 90 -7.27 20.47 -26.07
CA PRO A 90 -7.53 19.35 -26.98
C PRO A 90 -8.36 19.72 -28.21
N ALA A 91 -8.27 18.91 -29.26
CA ALA A 91 -9.17 18.96 -30.40
C ALA A 91 -10.60 18.59 -29.97
N GLY A 92 -11.60 19.34 -30.43
CA GLY A 92 -12.99 19.14 -30.04
C GLY A 92 -13.26 19.42 -28.55
N THR A 93 -14.22 18.67 -27.99
CA THR A 93 -14.62 18.79 -26.58
C THR A 93 -14.83 17.39 -26.01
N PRO A 94 -13.76 16.61 -25.77
CA PRO A 94 -13.90 15.28 -25.21
C PRO A 94 -14.58 15.36 -23.84
N ALA A 95 -15.37 14.34 -23.47
CA ALA A 95 -16.11 14.33 -22.21
C ALA A 95 -15.18 14.56 -20.99
N SER A 96 -13.96 14.01 -21.06
CA SER A 96 -12.90 14.21 -20.07
C SER A 96 -12.44 15.67 -19.93
N TRP A 97 -12.44 16.47 -21.00
CA TRP A 97 -12.14 17.91 -20.92
C TRP A 97 -13.23 18.66 -20.18
N THR A 98 -14.49 18.38 -20.52
CA THR A 98 -15.63 18.96 -19.81
C THR A 98 -15.52 18.64 -18.32
N GLU A 99 -15.30 17.36 -17.99
CA GLU A 99 -15.25 16.89 -16.61
C GLU A 99 -14.13 17.52 -15.79
N PHE A 100 -12.90 17.60 -16.32
CA PHE A 100 -11.73 18.04 -15.56
C PHE A 100 -11.40 19.53 -15.65
N GLN A 101 -11.98 20.24 -16.62
CA GLN A 101 -11.69 21.66 -16.87
C GLN A 101 -12.93 22.54 -16.89
N VAL A 102 -14.02 22.12 -17.54
CA VAL A 102 -15.19 23.00 -17.71
C VAL A 102 -16.08 22.96 -16.46
N SER A 103 -16.58 21.76 -16.12
CA SER A 103 -17.49 21.52 -15.00
C SER A 103 -16.80 21.17 -13.68
N ALA A 104 -15.48 20.93 -13.69
CA ALA A 104 -14.73 20.65 -12.48
C ALA A 104 -14.84 21.81 -11.47
N PRO A 105 -15.05 21.54 -10.17
CA PRO A 105 -14.78 22.53 -9.14
C PRO A 105 -13.30 22.91 -9.16
N ALA A 106 -12.97 24.09 -8.62
CA ALA A 106 -11.57 24.46 -8.44
C ALA A 106 -10.87 23.49 -7.47
N PRO A 107 -9.59 23.16 -7.68
CA PRO A 107 -8.75 23.61 -8.80
C PRO A 107 -9.01 22.81 -10.09
N LYS A 108 -8.89 23.47 -11.26
CA LYS A 108 -9.10 22.83 -12.57
C LYS A 108 -7.80 22.23 -13.10
N LEU A 109 -7.89 21.29 -14.04
CA LEU A 109 -6.72 20.57 -14.57
C LEU A 109 -5.58 21.47 -15.05
N VAL A 110 -5.89 22.54 -15.79
CA VAL A 110 -4.88 23.49 -16.29
C VAL A 110 -4.19 24.25 -15.16
N ASP A 111 -4.94 24.62 -14.12
CA ASP A 111 -4.41 25.32 -12.95
C ASP A 111 -3.43 24.41 -12.20
N VAL A 112 -3.85 23.17 -11.90
CA VAL A 112 -3.02 22.15 -11.24
C VAL A 112 -1.76 21.84 -12.05
N PHE A 113 -1.85 21.82 -13.39
CA PHE A 113 -0.67 21.64 -14.24
C PHE A 113 0.28 22.83 -14.17
N GLY A 114 -0.25 24.06 -14.13
CA GLY A 114 0.54 25.28 -13.92
C GLY A 114 1.24 25.29 -12.57
N ASP A 115 0.54 24.87 -11.51
CA ASP A 115 1.12 24.75 -10.17
C ASP A 115 2.26 23.73 -10.12
N TRP A 116 2.10 22.58 -10.78
CA TRP A 116 3.16 21.57 -10.87
C TRP A 116 4.40 22.09 -11.64
N ILE A 117 4.21 22.83 -12.74
CA ILE A 117 5.33 23.46 -13.47
C ILE A 117 6.04 24.48 -12.56
N SER A 118 5.26 25.32 -11.89
CA SER A 118 5.77 26.37 -10.98
C SER A 118 6.53 25.77 -9.80
N ALA A 119 6.12 24.59 -9.33
CA ALA A 119 6.80 23.82 -8.29
C ALA A 119 8.10 23.14 -8.74
N GLY A 120 8.53 23.32 -10.00
CA GLY A 120 9.81 22.83 -10.50
C GLY A 120 9.73 21.55 -11.34
N LYS A 121 8.54 21.20 -11.85
CA LYS A 121 8.35 20.05 -12.77
C LYS A 121 8.84 18.73 -12.18
N VAL A 122 8.49 18.49 -10.91
CA VAL A 122 8.93 17.30 -10.16
C VAL A 122 8.63 16.02 -10.94
N ASN A 123 9.68 15.24 -11.24
CA ASN A 123 9.53 13.96 -11.92
C ASN A 123 9.22 12.87 -10.89
N ASP A 124 7.94 12.65 -10.64
CA ASP A 124 7.44 11.64 -9.73
C ASP A 124 7.01 10.34 -10.42
N ILE A 125 7.42 10.14 -11.69
CA ILE A 125 7.06 8.95 -12.46
C ILE A 125 7.61 7.71 -11.75
N PRO A 126 6.75 6.75 -11.36
CA PRO A 126 7.17 5.58 -10.59
C PRO A 126 7.83 4.52 -11.49
N THR A 127 8.95 4.87 -12.14
CA THR A 127 9.63 4.06 -13.16
C THR A 127 10.00 2.67 -12.65
N GLY A 128 10.45 2.57 -11.40
CA GLY A 128 10.72 1.29 -10.74
C GLY A 128 9.47 0.41 -10.65
N VAL A 129 8.31 0.98 -10.32
CA VAL A 129 7.03 0.26 -10.23
C VAL A 129 6.53 -0.14 -11.61
N LEU A 130 6.64 0.75 -12.59
CA LEU A 130 6.32 0.46 -13.99
C LEU A 130 7.15 -0.71 -14.53
N GLY A 131 8.41 -0.82 -14.12
CA GLY A 131 9.27 -1.96 -14.45
C GLY A 131 8.88 -3.28 -13.75
N GLN A 132 8.02 -3.25 -12.73
CA GLN A 132 7.47 -4.43 -12.07
C GLN A 132 6.10 -4.86 -12.64
N VAL A 133 5.53 -4.09 -13.58
CA VAL A 133 4.26 -4.45 -14.23
C VAL A 133 4.45 -5.73 -15.03
N PRO A 134 3.65 -6.79 -14.77
CA PRO A 134 3.75 -8.04 -15.52
C PRO A 134 3.45 -7.85 -17.01
N PRO A 135 3.92 -8.77 -17.89
CA PRO A 135 3.54 -8.76 -19.29
C PRO A 135 2.02 -9.03 -19.46
N PRO A 136 1.42 -8.63 -20.60
CA PRO A 136 -0.01 -8.84 -20.85
C PRO A 136 -0.47 -10.29 -20.67
N ILE A 137 -1.68 -10.45 -20.13
CA ILE A 137 -2.26 -11.74 -19.77
C ILE A 137 -2.70 -12.49 -21.04
N GLN A 138 -2.11 -13.66 -21.27
CA GLN A 138 -2.28 -14.41 -22.52
C GLN A 138 -3.64 -15.12 -22.66
N LYS A 139 -4.32 -15.42 -21.55
CA LYS A 139 -5.59 -16.20 -21.56
C LYS A 139 -6.66 -15.53 -20.70
N PRO A 140 -7.36 -14.52 -21.24
CA PRO A 140 -8.44 -13.86 -20.54
C PRO A 140 -9.58 -14.82 -20.18
N ARG A 141 -10.24 -14.57 -19.05
CA ARG A 141 -11.47 -15.28 -18.66
C ARG A 141 -12.70 -14.47 -19.08
N GLY A 142 -13.86 -15.11 -19.23
CA GLY A 142 -15.10 -14.39 -19.56
C GLY A 142 -15.40 -13.25 -18.56
N GLY A 143 -15.97 -12.15 -19.07
CA GLY A 143 -16.37 -10.98 -18.29
C GLY A 143 -15.21 -10.09 -17.83
N LEU A 144 -15.48 -9.20 -16.87
CA LEU A 144 -14.50 -8.36 -16.19
C LEU A 144 -14.01 -9.10 -14.93
N THR A 145 -12.69 -9.20 -14.74
CA THR A 145 -12.10 -9.95 -13.64
C THR A 145 -10.96 -9.16 -13.01
N LEU A 146 -11.28 -8.42 -11.96
CA LEU A 146 -10.33 -7.55 -11.27
C LEU A 146 -9.51 -8.31 -10.23
N PHE A 147 -8.25 -7.89 -10.08
CA PHE A 147 -7.35 -8.35 -9.03
C PHE A 147 -6.30 -7.30 -8.68
N VAL A 148 -5.68 -7.46 -7.51
CA VAL A 148 -4.48 -6.72 -7.10
C VAL A 148 -3.30 -7.70 -7.11
N CYS A 149 -2.17 -7.31 -7.68
CA CYS A 149 -1.03 -8.22 -7.87
C CYS A 149 -0.35 -8.56 -6.53
N ASN A 150 -0.33 -9.85 -6.20
CA ASN A 150 0.24 -10.38 -4.96
C ASN A 150 1.66 -10.97 -5.14
N LEU A 151 2.15 -11.07 -6.38
CA LEU A 151 3.51 -11.52 -6.70
C LEU A 151 3.95 -11.04 -8.08
N SER A 152 5.25 -11.14 -8.36
CA SER A 152 5.78 -10.93 -9.70
C SER A 152 5.18 -11.93 -10.70
N GLY A 153 4.70 -11.45 -11.85
CA GLY A 153 4.05 -12.28 -12.86
C GLY A 153 2.60 -12.66 -12.54
N ASP A 154 2.00 -12.11 -11.48
CA ASP A 154 0.60 -12.39 -11.13
C ASP A 154 -0.34 -11.98 -12.26
N ASP A 155 -1.13 -12.94 -12.73
CA ASP A 155 -2.10 -12.81 -13.81
C ASP A 155 -3.56 -12.93 -13.31
N GLY A 156 -3.75 -12.83 -11.99
CA GLY A 156 -5.04 -12.93 -11.33
C GLY A 156 -5.50 -14.37 -11.08
N THR A 157 -4.58 -15.33 -11.11
CA THR A 157 -4.82 -16.74 -10.77
C THR A 157 -4.26 -17.12 -9.41
N GLN A 158 -4.84 -18.19 -8.84
CA GLN A 158 -4.38 -18.84 -7.61
C GLN A 158 -3.46 -20.02 -7.99
N PRO A 159 -2.53 -20.46 -7.11
CA PRO A 159 -2.42 -20.09 -5.70
C PRO A 159 -1.64 -18.80 -5.45
N ILE A 160 -2.16 -17.98 -4.54
CA ILE A 160 -1.43 -16.88 -3.91
C ILE A 160 -0.50 -17.46 -2.83
N PRO A 161 0.73 -16.96 -2.70
CA PRO A 161 1.68 -17.47 -1.72
C PRO A 161 1.21 -17.20 -0.28
N ASP A 162 1.54 -18.14 0.62
CA ASP A 162 1.24 -18.08 2.05
C ASP A 162 1.82 -16.84 2.75
N ASN A 163 2.86 -16.21 2.18
CA ASN A 163 3.53 -15.01 2.66
C ASN A 163 3.25 -13.77 1.78
N TYR A 164 2.02 -13.66 1.24
CA TYR A 164 1.60 -12.58 0.33
C TYR A 164 1.97 -11.15 0.78
N TRP A 165 2.10 -10.90 2.08
CA TRP A 165 2.53 -9.61 2.64
C TRP A 165 3.97 -9.22 2.29
N ALA A 166 4.80 -10.19 1.93
CA ALA A 166 6.17 -9.96 1.49
C ALA A 166 6.27 -9.83 -0.04
N THR A 167 5.36 -10.47 -0.78
CA THR A 167 5.46 -10.60 -2.24
C THR A 167 4.57 -9.63 -3.02
N SER A 168 3.56 -9.04 -2.38
CA SER A 168 2.61 -8.14 -3.06
C SER A 168 3.31 -6.98 -3.76
N LEU A 169 2.83 -6.66 -4.96
CA LEU A 169 3.32 -5.56 -5.79
C LEU A 169 2.68 -4.24 -5.36
N ILE A 170 2.93 -3.92 -4.09
CA ILE A 170 2.66 -2.63 -3.45
C ILE A 170 4.03 -2.02 -3.14
N PHE A 171 4.20 -0.72 -3.29
CA PHE A 171 5.50 -0.06 -3.11
C PHE A 171 5.32 1.30 -2.45
N LEU A 172 6.29 1.69 -1.63
CA LEU A 172 6.48 3.09 -1.27
C LEU A 172 7.35 3.75 -2.34
N VAL A 173 6.92 4.92 -2.78
CA VAL A 173 7.60 5.73 -3.78
C VAL A 173 7.90 7.10 -3.18
N ASP A 174 9.11 7.60 -3.41
CA ASP A 174 9.50 8.96 -3.05
C ASP A 174 8.80 9.95 -4.00
N PRO A 175 7.95 10.86 -3.49
CA PRO A 175 7.21 11.80 -4.30
C PRO A 175 8.10 12.78 -5.08
N MET A 176 9.36 12.98 -4.68
CA MET A 176 10.27 13.92 -5.33
C MET A 176 11.02 13.32 -6.51
N THR A 177 11.15 11.99 -6.55
CA THR A 177 12.02 11.31 -7.53
C THR A 177 11.32 10.19 -8.30
N GLY A 178 10.14 9.75 -7.86
CA GLY A 178 9.47 8.57 -8.42
C GLY A 178 10.18 7.25 -8.10
N SER A 179 11.23 7.25 -7.26
CA SER A 179 11.97 6.05 -6.93
C SER A 179 11.24 5.18 -5.91
N ILE A 180 11.27 3.86 -6.08
CA ILE A 180 10.85 2.93 -5.02
C ILE A 180 11.80 3.10 -3.83
N VAL A 181 11.24 3.26 -2.64
CA VAL A 181 11.97 3.37 -1.39
C VAL A 181 11.54 2.28 -0.40
N ASN A 182 12.48 1.85 0.42
CA ASN A 182 12.27 0.87 1.48
C ASN A 182 12.82 1.46 2.78
N PRO A 183 12.15 2.47 3.35
CA PRO A 183 12.63 3.11 4.57
C PRO A 183 12.69 2.07 5.71
N SER A 184 13.71 2.15 6.55
CA SER A 184 13.82 1.28 7.73
C SER A 184 12.73 1.56 8.77
N GLN A 185 12.25 2.81 8.82
CA GLN A 185 11.16 3.28 9.66
C GLN A 185 10.38 4.39 8.93
N LEU A 186 9.09 4.52 9.21
CA LEU A 186 8.28 5.61 8.70
C LEU A 186 8.46 6.84 9.59
N ALA A 187 9.21 7.83 9.12
CA ALA A 187 9.38 9.08 9.84
C ALA A 187 8.15 9.98 9.70
N ALA A 188 7.63 10.49 10.83
CA ALA A 188 6.38 11.25 10.85
C ALA A 188 6.39 12.51 9.97
N THR A 189 7.57 13.12 9.77
CA THR A 189 7.78 14.30 8.92
C THR A 189 7.82 14.00 7.42
N LYS A 190 7.71 12.73 7.01
CA LYS A 190 7.78 12.31 5.61
C LYS A 190 6.40 12.09 4.99
N GLU A 191 6.36 12.25 3.68
CA GLU A 191 5.28 11.79 2.83
C GLU A 191 5.86 10.79 1.82
N TYR A 192 5.13 9.70 1.60
CA TYR A 192 5.39 8.73 0.55
C TYR A 192 4.17 8.59 -0.34
N TYR A 193 4.38 8.11 -1.56
CA TYR A 193 3.29 7.57 -2.37
C TYR A 193 3.20 6.07 -2.16
N LEU A 194 2.04 5.60 -1.72
CA LEU A 194 1.71 4.18 -1.71
C LEU A 194 1.16 3.81 -3.07
N THR A 195 1.90 2.99 -3.81
CA THR A 195 1.56 2.59 -5.18
C THR A 195 1.29 1.10 -5.25
N ALA A 196 0.38 0.68 -6.13
CA ALA A 196 0.06 -0.73 -6.30
C ALA A 196 -0.27 -1.06 -7.74
N ILE A 197 0.01 -2.31 -8.13
CA ILE A 197 -0.33 -2.84 -9.45
C ILE A 197 -1.65 -3.60 -9.36
N VAL A 198 -2.61 -3.19 -10.17
CA VAL A 198 -3.92 -3.84 -10.31
C VAL A 198 -4.06 -4.38 -11.72
N GLY A 199 -4.89 -5.41 -11.90
CA GLY A 199 -5.04 -6.08 -13.18
C GLY A 199 -6.47 -6.48 -13.49
N ASN A 200 -6.69 -6.74 -14.78
CA ASN A 200 -7.92 -7.31 -15.30
C ASN A 200 -7.62 -8.56 -16.13
N ARG A 201 -7.89 -9.74 -15.57
CA ARG A 201 -7.80 -11.02 -16.28
C ARG A 201 -8.98 -11.24 -17.24
N GLY A 202 -9.99 -10.40 -17.17
CA GLY A 202 -11.22 -10.52 -17.94
C GLY A 202 -11.02 -10.30 -19.44
N ALA A 203 -11.93 -10.85 -20.23
CA ALA A 203 -12.07 -10.62 -21.67
C ALA A 203 -12.83 -9.31 -21.96
N THR A 204 -13.45 -8.70 -20.94
CA THR A 204 -14.11 -7.39 -21.01
C THR A 204 -13.27 -6.35 -20.27
N GLY A 205 -13.12 -5.16 -20.84
CA GLY A 205 -12.43 -4.04 -20.18
C GLY A 205 -13.36 -3.30 -19.20
N GLY A 206 -12.77 -2.51 -18.30
CA GLY A 206 -13.51 -1.55 -17.48
C GLY A 206 -12.74 -0.24 -17.33
N GLY A 207 -13.40 0.78 -16.78
CA GLY A 207 -12.87 2.12 -16.65
C GLY A 207 -13.79 3.16 -17.28
N ARG A 208 -13.83 4.35 -16.66
CA ARG A 208 -14.80 5.42 -16.92
C ARG A 208 -14.86 5.86 -18.40
N TYR A 209 -13.72 5.79 -19.10
CA TYR A 209 -13.58 6.33 -20.45
C TYR A 209 -13.44 5.26 -21.54
N LEU A 210 -13.62 3.97 -21.21
CA LEU A 210 -13.70 2.93 -22.24
C LEU A 210 -14.98 3.08 -23.08
N ALA A 211 -14.84 2.85 -24.40
CA ALA A 211 -15.93 2.91 -25.36
C ALA A 211 -17.13 2.03 -24.93
N GLY A 212 -18.35 2.57 -25.01
CA GLY A 212 -19.58 1.88 -24.59
C GLY A 212 -20.05 2.17 -23.16
N GLY A 213 -19.46 3.16 -22.47
CA GLY A 213 -19.85 3.54 -21.11
C GLY A 213 -19.29 2.59 -20.05
N GLY A 214 -17.97 2.34 -20.10
CA GLY A 214 -17.29 1.29 -19.34
C GLY A 214 -17.63 1.24 -17.85
N THR A 215 -17.64 0.03 -17.29
CA THR A 215 -17.87 -0.19 -15.85
C THR A 215 -16.83 0.56 -15.03
N LYS A 216 -17.26 1.48 -14.18
CA LYS A 216 -16.36 2.25 -13.31
C LYS A 216 -15.59 1.29 -12.39
N ILE A 217 -14.27 1.42 -12.41
CA ILE A 217 -13.36 0.65 -11.55
C ILE A 217 -12.79 1.60 -10.51
N GLU A 218 -12.81 1.16 -9.26
CA GLU A 218 -12.37 1.94 -8.11
C GLU A 218 -11.36 1.13 -7.28
N CYS A 219 -10.33 1.82 -6.82
CA CYS A 219 -9.35 1.28 -5.89
C CYS A 219 -9.32 2.11 -4.60
N GLU A 220 -9.00 1.46 -3.49
CA GLU A 220 -8.82 2.10 -2.18
C GLU A 220 -7.60 1.50 -1.48
N ALA A 221 -6.88 2.30 -0.71
CA ALA A 221 -5.77 1.84 0.11
C ALA A 221 -5.92 2.23 1.58
N TRP A 222 -5.62 1.27 2.45
CA TRP A 222 -5.69 1.42 3.90
C TRP A 222 -4.31 1.19 4.50
N VAL A 223 -3.94 1.95 5.52
CA VAL A 223 -2.82 1.65 6.41
C VAL A 223 -3.35 1.12 7.73
N MET A 224 -2.72 0.07 8.25
CA MET A 224 -3.22 -0.72 9.38
C MET A 224 -2.07 -1.11 10.31
N VAL A 225 -2.33 -1.31 11.61
CA VAL A 225 -1.29 -1.67 12.59
C VAL A 225 -1.07 -3.18 12.74
N TRP A 226 -1.01 -3.85 11.58
CA TRP A 226 -0.70 -5.28 11.31
C TRP A 226 -1.54 -5.77 10.12
N ASN A 227 -1.09 -6.86 9.47
CA ASN A 227 -1.61 -7.31 8.18
C ASN A 227 -2.68 -8.42 8.14
N THR A 228 -3.29 -8.80 9.25
CA THR A 228 -4.33 -9.84 9.25
C THR A 228 -5.67 -9.21 9.10
N GLY A 229 -6.58 -9.96 8.45
CA GLY A 229 -8.01 -9.68 8.40
C GLY A 229 -8.29 -8.19 8.48
N PHE A 230 -8.65 -7.73 9.68
CA PHE A 230 -8.93 -6.34 10.00
C PHE A 230 -8.20 -5.90 11.29
N SER A 231 -7.65 -4.69 11.31
CA SER A 231 -7.16 -3.98 12.51
C SER A 231 -7.52 -2.49 12.40
N PRO A 232 -7.31 -1.65 13.44
CA PRO A 232 -7.49 -0.20 13.32
C PRO A 232 -6.73 0.33 12.09
N ALA A 233 -7.43 1.13 11.28
CA ALA A 233 -7.00 1.45 9.93
C ALA A 233 -7.32 2.89 9.56
N VAL A 234 -6.48 3.46 8.70
CA VAL A 234 -6.66 4.78 8.08
C VAL A 234 -6.74 4.62 6.58
N ARG A 235 -7.78 5.19 5.97
CA ARG A 235 -7.93 5.24 4.51
C ARG A 235 -7.03 6.34 3.95
N LEU A 236 -6.31 6.03 2.88
CA LEU A 236 -5.39 6.98 2.26
C LEU A 236 -6.09 7.79 1.15
N PRO A 237 -5.84 9.11 1.07
CA PRO A 237 -6.30 9.93 -0.06
C PRO A 237 -5.73 9.44 -1.39
N ALA A 238 -6.53 9.44 -2.44
CA ALA A 238 -6.07 9.07 -3.78
C ALA A 238 -5.13 10.15 -4.38
N LEU A 239 -4.08 9.73 -5.09
CA LEU A 239 -3.21 10.67 -5.83
C LEU A 239 -3.87 11.21 -7.11
N ALA A 240 -5.00 10.65 -7.53
CA ALA A 240 -5.71 11.09 -8.73
C ALA A 240 -6.49 12.41 -8.52
N ASN A 241 -6.58 12.93 -7.30
CA ASN A 241 -7.37 14.14 -7.00
C ASN A 241 -6.70 15.39 -7.58
N LEU A 242 -7.50 16.31 -8.13
CA LEU A 242 -7.00 17.63 -8.56
C LEU A 242 -6.76 18.54 -7.34
N ASP A 243 -7.65 18.49 -6.35
CA ASP A 243 -7.47 19.16 -5.06
C ASP A 243 -6.60 18.30 -4.12
N LEU A 244 -5.44 18.82 -3.72
CA LEU A 244 -4.53 18.15 -2.80
C LEU A 244 -5.03 18.15 -1.35
N GLY A 245 -5.99 19.01 -1.01
CA GLY A 245 -6.70 19.01 0.26
C GLY A 245 -7.80 17.94 0.34
N GLU A 246 -8.20 17.37 -0.80
CA GLU A 246 -9.28 16.38 -0.86
C GLU A 246 -8.87 15.07 -0.19
N LYS A 247 -9.64 14.65 0.81
CA LYS A 247 -9.42 13.40 1.56
C LYS A 247 -10.13 12.18 0.95
N GLN A 248 -10.62 12.32 -0.28
CA GLN A 248 -11.34 11.26 -0.98
C GLN A 248 -10.40 10.06 -1.18
N PRO A 249 -10.75 8.86 -0.67
CA PRO A 249 -9.85 7.72 -0.70
C PRO A 249 -9.97 6.89 -1.98
N ILE A 250 -10.87 7.28 -2.88
CA ILE A 250 -11.25 6.48 -4.05
C ILE A 250 -10.38 6.90 -5.24
N TYR A 251 -9.55 5.97 -5.70
CA TYR A 251 -8.82 6.11 -6.95
C TYR A 251 -9.66 5.54 -8.10
N GLU A 252 -10.07 6.38 -9.04
CA GLU A 252 -10.79 5.94 -10.24
C GLU A 252 -9.82 5.47 -11.32
N VAL A 253 -10.00 4.26 -11.84
CA VAL A 253 -9.23 3.76 -12.98
C VAL A 253 -9.93 4.15 -14.28
N TYR A 254 -9.22 4.89 -15.13
CA TYR A 254 -9.79 5.39 -16.38
C TYR A 254 -9.84 4.35 -17.51
N PHE A 255 -8.81 3.50 -17.61
CA PHE A 255 -8.73 2.41 -18.59
C PHE A 255 -8.09 1.17 -17.96
N LEU A 256 -8.81 0.06 -17.96
CA LEU A 256 -8.27 -1.25 -17.65
C LEU A 256 -8.79 -2.26 -18.66
N LYS A 257 -8.06 -2.38 -19.78
CA LYS A 257 -8.40 -3.21 -20.92
C LYS A 257 -8.36 -4.71 -20.56
N PRO A 258 -8.98 -5.58 -21.38
CA PRO A 258 -8.84 -7.02 -21.23
C PRO A 258 -7.38 -7.46 -21.18
N GLY A 259 -7.03 -8.26 -20.19
CA GLY A 259 -5.69 -8.85 -20.05
C GLY A 259 -4.58 -7.84 -19.73
N THR A 260 -4.90 -6.67 -19.18
CA THR A 260 -3.92 -5.60 -18.89
C THR A 260 -3.86 -5.24 -17.40
N TYR A 261 -2.89 -4.39 -17.09
CA TYR A 261 -2.58 -3.90 -15.75
C TYR A 261 -2.64 -2.37 -15.71
N GLU A 262 -2.78 -1.83 -14.51
CA GLU A 262 -2.67 -0.41 -14.21
C GLU A 262 -1.93 -0.20 -12.89
N VAL A 263 -1.26 0.94 -12.76
CA VAL A 263 -0.64 1.40 -11.52
C VAL A 263 -1.54 2.45 -10.88
N VAL A 264 -1.96 2.20 -9.64
CA VAL A 264 -2.74 3.13 -8.81
C VAL A 264 -1.89 3.68 -7.69
N GLY A 265 -2.25 4.86 -7.17
CA GLY A 265 -1.42 5.59 -6.21
C GLY A 265 -2.23 6.36 -5.16
N PHE A 266 -1.71 6.38 -3.94
CA PHE A 266 -2.33 7.02 -2.77
C PHE A 266 -1.28 7.83 -1.98
N ARG A 267 -1.72 8.92 -1.38
CA ARG A 267 -0.88 9.75 -0.51
C ARG A 267 -0.73 9.08 0.84
N LEU A 268 0.50 8.96 1.32
CA LEU A 268 0.83 8.48 2.66
C LEU A 268 1.58 9.59 3.41
N PRO A 269 0.88 10.64 3.87
CA PRO A 269 1.43 11.57 4.85
C PRO A 269 1.55 10.87 6.20
N VAL A 270 2.79 10.58 6.63
CA VAL A 270 3.03 9.65 7.74
C VAL A 270 2.42 10.15 9.06
N GLN A 271 2.58 11.44 9.39
CA GLN A 271 1.96 12.01 10.60
C GLN A 271 0.44 11.83 10.61
N THR A 272 -0.25 12.20 9.53
CA THR A 272 -1.72 12.06 9.43
C THR A 272 -2.17 10.61 9.57
N VAL A 273 -1.36 9.66 9.05
CA VAL A 273 -1.62 8.24 9.22
C VAL A 273 -1.45 7.83 10.68
N PHE A 274 -0.38 8.25 11.36
CA PHE A 274 -0.20 7.99 12.79
C PHE A 274 -1.36 8.58 13.61
N ASP A 275 -1.72 9.85 13.41
CA ASP A 275 -2.82 10.50 14.12
C ASP A 275 -4.15 9.74 13.92
N GLY A 276 -4.42 9.32 12.68
CA GLY A 276 -5.62 8.54 12.36
C GLY A 276 -5.62 7.16 13.00
N LEU A 277 -4.46 6.52 13.11
CA LEU A 277 -4.32 5.21 13.78
C LEU A 277 -4.45 5.34 15.29
N VAL A 278 -3.87 6.38 15.91
CA VAL A 278 -4.05 6.71 17.33
C VAL A 278 -5.55 6.79 17.63
N LYS A 279 -6.27 7.63 16.87
CA LYS A 279 -7.72 7.77 17.01
C LYS A 279 -8.46 6.45 16.81
N ALA A 280 -8.11 5.68 15.79
CA ALA A 280 -8.78 4.41 15.51
C ALA A 280 -8.55 3.36 16.62
N ILE A 281 -7.39 3.37 17.28
CA ILE A 281 -7.10 2.51 18.43
C ILE A 281 -7.89 2.96 19.66
N GLU A 282 -7.96 4.26 19.92
CA GLU A 282 -8.75 4.83 21.02
C GLU A 282 -10.23 4.53 20.87
N ASP A 283 -10.80 4.73 19.67
CA ASP A 283 -12.20 4.43 19.35
C ASP A 283 -12.52 2.92 19.52
N ALA A 284 -11.52 2.06 19.33
CA ALA A 284 -11.65 0.62 19.53
C ALA A 284 -11.45 0.18 20.99
N ALA A 285 -11.05 1.10 21.88
CA ALA A 285 -10.80 0.85 23.30
C ALA A 285 -9.89 -0.38 23.54
N VAL A 286 -8.82 -0.48 22.75
CA VAL A 286 -7.87 -1.60 22.85
C VAL A 286 -7.10 -1.51 24.17
N ASP A 287 -6.92 -2.65 24.84
CA ASP A 287 -6.03 -2.74 25.98
C ASP A 287 -4.58 -2.74 25.48
N LEU A 288 -3.83 -1.68 25.79
CA LEU A 288 -2.45 -1.45 25.36
C LEU A 288 -1.42 -1.73 26.46
N GLY A 289 -1.83 -2.36 27.57
CA GLY A 289 -0.94 -2.75 28.66
C GLY A 289 -0.34 -1.56 29.41
N GLY A 290 -1.14 -0.51 29.62
CA GLY A 290 -0.74 0.69 30.40
C GLY A 290 -0.14 1.84 29.58
N LEU A 291 -0.05 1.69 28.25
CA LEU A 291 0.33 2.77 27.34
C LEU A 291 -0.92 3.50 26.80
N THR A 292 -0.74 4.76 26.41
CA THR A 292 -1.67 5.47 25.52
C THR A 292 -1.53 4.98 24.07
N ALA A 293 -2.50 5.29 23.20
CA ALA A 293 -2.43 4.91 21.79
C ALA A 293 -1.26 5.60 21.06
N GLU A 294 -0.97 6.85 21.39
CA GLU A 294 0.19 7.59 20.88
C GLU A 294 1.51 6.94 21.29
N GLU A 295 1.70 6.67 22.59
CA GLU A 295 2.90 5.99 23.08
C GLU A 295 3.06 4.60 22.45
N TRP A 296 1.97 3.86 22.27
CA TRP A 296 2.00 2.53 21.68
C TRP A 296 2.34 2.55 20.19
N ILE A 297 1.92 3.56 19.42
CA ILE A 297 2.31 3.69 18.01
C ILE A 297 3.79 4.09 17.88
N HIS A 298 4.26 5.02 18.70
CA HIS A 298 5.55 5.67 18.50
C HIS A 298 6.72 5.02 19.26
N SER A 299 6.51 4.53 20.49
CA SER A 299 7.62 4.19 21.40
C SER A 299 8.50 3.02 20.93
N LYS A 300 7.93 2.08 20.16
CA LYS A 300 8.62 0.91 19.59
C LYS A 300 8.28 0.66 18.12
N ASN A 301 7.98 1.72 17.37
CA ASN A 301 7.65 1.66 15.95
C ASN A 301 6.62 0.58 15.62
N ALA A 302 5.33 0.87 15.86
CA ALA A 302 4.29 -0.10 15.58
C ALA A 302 4.33 -0.57 14.12
N HIS A 303 4.15 -1.87 13.92
CA HIS A 303 4.25 -2.51 12.61
C HIS A 303 3.09 -2.09 11.71
N LEU A 304 3.39 -1.32 10.67
CA LEU A 304 2.39 -0.83 9.72
C LEU A 304 2.38 -1.61 8.41
N CYS A 305 1.16 -1.91 7.95
CA CYS A 305 0.89 -2.59 6.69
C CYS A 305 -0.04 -1.76 5.83
N ALA A 306 0.07 -1.93 4.52
CA ALA A 306 -0.93 -1.47 3.57
C ALA A 306 -1.84 -2.62 3.13
N LYS A 307 -3.11 -2.31 2.93
CA LYS A 307 -4.06 -3.12 2.16
C LYS A 307 -4.56 -2.30 0.99
N VAL A 308 -4.52 -2.88 -0.20
CA VAL A 308 -5.09 -2.28 -1.41
C VAL A 308 -6.23 -3.17 -1.89
N MET A 309 -7.34 -2.54 -2.22
CA MET A 309 -8.57 -3.20 -2.65
C MET A 309 -9.00 -2.64 -4.00
N ILE A 310 -9.63 -3.49 -4.82
CA ILE A 310 -10.20 -3.10 -6.11
C ILE A 310 -11.64 -3.62 -6.24
N ARG A 311 -12.51 -2.81 -6.85
CA ARG A 311 -13.88 -3.18 -7.15
C ARG A 311 -14.38 -2.61 -8.46
N HIS A 312 -15.51 -3.15 -8.91
CA HIS A 312 -16.43 -2.43 -9.78
C HIS A 312 -17.28 -1.50 -8.90
N ALA A 313 -17.64 -0.30 -9.38
CA ALA A 313 -18.39 0.65 -8.57
C ALA A 313 -19.81 0.19 -8.19
N ASP A 314 -20.39 -0.74 -8.97
CA ASP A 314 -21.68 -1.39 -8.70
C ASP A 314 -21.58 -2.56 -7.69
N GLN A 315 -20.36 -2.92 -7.27
CA GLN A 315 -20.11 -3.96 -6.28
C GLN A 315 -19.78 -3.38 -4.91
N GLY A 316 -20.08 -4.16 -3.86
CA GLY A 316 -19.52 -3.92 -2.54
C GLY A 316 -17.99 -4.06 -2.56
N TRP A 317 -17.32 -3.25 -1.75
CA TRP A 317 -15.90 -3.46 -1.44
C TRP A 317 -15.68 -4.88 -0.88
N PRO A 318 -14.51 -5.49 -1.12
CA PRO A 318 -14.06 -6.61 -0.30
C PRO A 318 -14.23 -6.28 1.18
N ALA A 319 -14.58 -7.28 1.99
CA ALA A 319 -14.72 -7.05 3.42
C ALA A 319 -13.38 -6.58 3.99
N PRO A 320 -13.36 -5.69 5.00
CA PRO A 320 -12.12 -5.29 5.63
C PRO A 320 -11.31 -6.48 6.13
N SER A 321 -11.95 -7.58 6.53
CA SER A 321 -11.33 -8.83 6.98
C SER A 321 -10.83 -9.75 5.86
N ASP A 322 -11.10 -9.44 4.60
CA ASP A 322 -10.68 -10.29 3.49
C ASP A 322 -9.16 -10.24 3.30
N THR A 323 -8.61 -11.40 2.97
CA THR A 323 -7.20 -11.63 2.64
C THR A 323 -7.04 -12.01 1.17
N PRO A 324 -5.83 -11.89 0.60
CA PRO A 324 -5.53 -12.36 -0.76
C PRO A 324 -5.83 -13.84 -1.03
N LEU A 325 -5.83 -14.67 0.02
CA LEU A 325 -6.17 -16.09 -0.07
C LEU A 325 -7.69 -16.32 -0.24
N GLN A 326 -8.52 -15.38 0.23
CA GLN A 326 -9.99 -15.45 0.13
C GLN A 326 -10.48 -14.73 -1.13
N THR A 327 -9.83 -13.63 -1.51
CA THR A 327 -10.22 -12.87 -2.70
C THR A 327 -9.00 -12.24 -3.37
N ARG A 328 -8.93 -12.37 -4.70
CA ARG A 328 -7.90 -11.71 -5.54
C ARG A 328 -8.06 -10.20 -5.62
N ARG A 329 -9.19 -9.65 -5.16
CA ARG A 329 -9.49 -8.21 -5.15
C ARG A 329 -8.76 -7.46 -4.04
N VAL A 330 -7.92 -8.15 -3.27
CA VAL A 330 -7.12 -7.59 -2.17
C VAL A 330 -5.66 -8.00 -2.37
N ALA A 331 -4.75 -7.07 -2.12
CA ALA A 331 -3.35 -7.36 -1.84
C ALA A 331 -2.93 -6.61 -0.57
N GLN A 332 -1.88 -7.09 0.06
CA GLN A 332 -1.42 -6.56 1.33
C GLN A 332 0.09 -6.55 1.40
N LYS A 333 0.71 -5.56 2.06
CA LYS A 333 2.16 -5.48 2.19
C LYS A 333 2.61 -4.79 3.47
N ASN A 334 3.75 -5.21 4.01
CA ASN A 334 4.46 -4.45 5.04
C ASN A 334 5.01 -3.16 4.42
N LEU A 335 4.78 -2.00 5.05
CA LEU A 335 5.15 -0.71 4.47
C LEU A 335 6.64 -0.40 4.61
N ALA A 336 7.20 -0.68 5.78
CA ALA A 336 8.63 -0.73 5.99
C ALA A 336 9.03 -2.21 6.09
N PRO A 337 10.02 -2.70 5.33
CA PRO A 337 10.68 -3.93 5.74
C PRO A 337 11.23 -3.65 7.13
N PHE A 338 10.67 -4.34 8.13
CA PHE A 338 10.97 -4.03 9.51
C PHE A 338 12.40 -4.46 9.77
N ARG A 339 13.32 -3.50 9.59
CA ARG A 339 14.74 -3.69 9.74
C ARG A 339 15.07 -3.44 11.18
N VAL A 340 15.22 -4.53 11.92
CA VAL A 340 15.64 -4.48 13.31
C VAL A 340 17.14 -4.27 13.27
N ASP A 341 17.58 -3.04 13.48
CA ASP A 341 19.01 -2.68 13.48
C ASP A 341 19.61 -2.99 14.85
N LEU A 342 20.44 -4.03 14.91
CA LEU A 342 21.03 -4.52 16.15
C LEU A 342 22.33 -3.75 16.45
N THR A 343 22.22 -2.53 17.00
CA THR A 343 23.35 -1.61 17.17
C THR A 343 23.67 -1.19 18.59
N VAL A 344 22.78 -1.48 19.55
CA VAL A 344 22.92 -0.97 20.92
C VAL A 344 23.98 -1.79 21.68
N ASP A 345 24.87 -1.09 22.38
CA ASP A 345 25.95 -1.68 23.19
C ASP A 345 25.47 -2.13 24.58
N GLU A 346 24.51 -1.42 25.18
CA GLU A 346 24.00 -1.68 26.54
C GLU A 346 22.48 -1.50 26.61
N PRO A 347 21.76 -2.37 27.33
CA PRO A 347 22.25 -3.56 28.05
C PRO A 347 22.67 -4.71 27.11
N ASP A 348 23.63 -5.57 27.51
CA ASP A 348 23.93 -6.86 26.82
C ASP A 348 23.53 -8.07 27.71
N PRO A 349 22.47 -8.83 27.37
CA PRO A 349 21.74 -8.80 26.10
C PRO A 349 20.75 -7.63 26.02
N ASN A 350 20.57 -7.10 24.81
CA ASN A 350 19.54 -6.11 24.52
C ASN A 350 18.31 -6.77 23.91
N ILE A 351 17.14 -6.15 24.02
CA ILE A 351 15.91 -6.60 23.36
C ILE A 351 15.32 -5.46 22.53
N GLU A 352 15.26 -5.65 21.22
CA GLU A 352 14.54 -4.74 20.33
C GLU A 352 13.08 -5.19 20.24
N TRP A 353 12.15 -4.27 20.52
CA TRP A 353 10.72 -4.55 20.54
C TRP A 353 10.03 -3.92 19.34
N THR A 354 8.98 -4.57 18.83
CA THR A 354 8.04 -3.98 17.88
C THR A 354 6.61 -4.23 18.31
N HIS A 355 5.80 -3.17 18.31
CA HIS A 355 4.38 -3.22 18.62
C HIS A 355 3.57 -3.68 17.42
N PHE A 356 2.52 -4.46 17.68
CA PHE A 356 1.70 -5.02 16.62
C PHE A 356 0.32 -5.44 17.12
N MET A 357 -0.68 -5.53 16.25
CA MET A 357 -2.05 -5.82 16.68
C MET A 357 -2.70 -6.97 15.91
N LEU A 358 -3.34 -7.93 16.59
CA LEU A 358 -4.15 -8.93 15.89
C LEU A 358 -5.62 -8.50 15.88
N GLY A 359 -6.32 -8.83 14.81
CA GLY A 359 -7.77 -8.73 14.76
C GLY A 359 -8.43 -9.95 14.15
N GLU A 360 -9.76 -9.88 14.11
CA GLU A 360 -10.61 -10.95 13.58
C GLU A 360 -10.42 -11.07 12.06
N ALA A 361 -10.14 -12.28 11.59
CA ALA A 361 -9.85 -12.55 10.18
C ALA A 361 -10.89 -13.43 9.49
N ALA A 362 -11.80 -14.02 10.26
CA ALA A 362 -12.95 -14.70 9.71
C ALA A 362 -14.13 -14.46 10.64
N ARG A 363 -15.23 -13.89 10.14
CA ARG A 363 -16.46 -13.86 10.93
C ARG A 363 -16.79 -15.30 11.33
N SER A 364 -17.19 -15.50 12.59
CA SER A 364 -17.58 -16.82 13.09
C SER A 364 -18.79 -17.32 12.30
N LEU A 365 -18.54 -18.16 11.29
CA LEU A 365 -19.56 -18.75 10.44
C LEU A 365 -19.91 -20.14 10.98
N GLY A 366 -20.81 -20.22 11.96
CA GLY A 366 -21.46 -21.47 12.33
C GLY A 366 -21.28 -21.94 13.78
N PRO A 367 -21.83 -23.12 14.12
CA PRO A 367 -21.97 -23.60 15.50
C PRO A 367 -20.71 -24.24 16.10
N ASP A 368 -19.65 -24.48 15.31
CA ASP A 368 -18.42 -25.09 15.84
C ASP A 368 -17.69 -24.09 16.75
N ARG A 369 -17.56 -24.44 18.03
CA ARG A 369 -16.85 -23.63 19.04
C ARG A 369 -15.38 -23.38 18.70
N ARG A 370 -14.80 -24.11 17.74
CA ARG A 370 -13.44 -23.94 17.22
C ARG A 370 -13.36 -22.93 16.09
N ALA A 371 -14.47 -22.61 15.40
CA ALA A 371 -14.47 -21.57 14.38
C ALA A 371 -14.09 -20.21 15.00
N GLY A 372 -13.34 -19.41 14.25
CA GLY A 372 -12.84 -18.10 14.70
C GLY A 372 -11.65 -18.15 15.67
N TRP A 373 -11.21 -19.33 16.13
CA TRP A 373 -9.99 -19.39 16.95
C TRP A 373 -8.78 -18.97 16.13
N HIS A 374 -7.95 -18.10 16.71
CA HIS A 374 -6.70 -17.69 16.11
C HIS A 374 -5.52 -18.43 16.73
N PHE A 375 -4.48 -18.60 15.92
CA PHE A 375 -3.24 -19.25 16.33
C PHE A 375 -2.08 -18.39 15.87
N LEU A 376 -1.44 -17.74 16.84
CA LEU A 376 -0.24 -16.97 16.60
C LEU A 376 0.98 -17.87 16.71
N SER A 377 1.90 -17.75 15.75
CA SER A 377 3.17 -18.49 15.76
C SER A 377 4.29 -17.63 15.21
N ILE A 378 5.50 -17.88 15.68
CA ILE A 378 6.72 -17.21 15.22
C ILE A 378 7.56 -18.23 14.46
N GLN A 379 7.85 -17.93 13.19
CA GLN A 379 8.83 -18.65 12.40
C GLN A 379 10.13 -17.88 12.35
N ASP A 380 11.23 -18.60 12.47
CA ASP A 380 12.57 -18.04 12.54
C ASP A 380 13.41 -18.73 11.48
N ARG A 381 13.84 -17.92 10.51
CA ARG A 381 14.67 -18.34 9.37
C ARG A 381 16.00 -17.60 9.37
N THR A 382 16.50 -17.29 10.56
CA THR A 382 17.83 -16.69 10.74
C THR A 382 18.93 -17.71 10.52
N ARG A 383 20.16 -17.25 10.25
CA ARG A 383 21.34 -18.07 9.92
C ARG A 383 21.95 -18.79 11.14
N GLY A 384 21.12 -19.24 12.08
CA GLY A 384 21.56 -19.93 13.30
C GLY A 384 22.07 -19.00 14.41
N GLU A 385 21.76 -17.71 14.33
CA GLU A 385 22.13 -16.73 15.36
C GLU A 385 21.40 -17.03 16.68
N PRO A 386 22.05 -16.87 17.85
CA PRO A 386 21.49 -17.20 19.15
C PRO A 386 20.52 -16.11 19.63
N LEU A 387 19.40 -15.93 18.93
CA LEU A 387 18.39 -14.92 19.26
C LEU A 387 17.36 -15.47 20.26
N GLY A 388 17.06 -14.68 21.29
CA GLY A 388 15.91 -14.93 22.15
C GLY A 388 14.66 -14.26 21.58
N LEU A 389 13.55 -14.99 21.41
CA LEU A 389 12.30 -14.40 20.94
C LEU A 389 11.28 -14.32 22.06
N TYR A 390 10.72 -13.13 22.24
CA TYR A 390 9.78 -12.79 23.29
C TYR A 390 8.48 -12.27 22.71
N LEU A 391 7.36 -12.53 23.38
CA LEU A 391 6.10 -11.85 23.14
C LEU A 391 5.65 -11.18 24.43
N ALA A 392 5.25 -9.93 24.33
CA ALA A 392 4.53 -9.23 25.37
C ALA A 392 3.06 -9.12 24.95
N ILE A 393 2.14 -9.46 25.85
CA ILE A 393 0.70 -9.32 25.64
C ILE A 393 0.12 -8.63 26.88
N PRO A 394 -0.69 -7.56 26.75
CA PRO A 394 -1.34 -6.89 27.87
C PRO A 394 -2.03 -7.89 28.79
N ARG A 395 -1.83 -7.77 30.11
CA ARG A 395 -2.18 -8.83 31.06
C ARG A 395 -3.68 -9.14 31.06
N LYS A 396 -4.52 -8.11 31.01
CA LYS A 396 -5.98 -8.26 30.94
C LYS A 396 -6.39 -8.95 29.63
N SER A 397 -5.83 -8.55 28.50
CA SER A 397 -6.06 -9.23 27.22
C SER A 397 -5.59 -10.68 27.22
N PHE A 398 -4.42 -10.97 27.80
CA PHE A 398 -3.91 -12.33 27.94
C PHE A 398 -4.88 -13.22 28.73
N ALA A 399 -5.32 -12.76 29.90
CA ALA A 399 -6.23 -13.52 30.77
C ALA A 399 -7.60 -13.80 30.11
N THR A 400 -8.07 -12.92 29.23
CA THR A 400 -9.41 -13.00 28.63
C THR A 400 -9.42 -13.68 27.26
N MET A 401 -8.37 -13.46 26.45
CA MET A 401 -8.34 -13.88 25.05
C MET A 401 -7.41 -15.07 24.80
N VAL A 402 -6.36 -15.27 25.60
CA VAL A 402 -5.39 -16.36 25.39
C VAL A 402 -5.78 -17.58 26.20
N ASP A 403 -5.78 -18.76 25.56
CA ASP A 403 -5.96 -20.03 26.26
C ASP A 403 -4.60 -20.53 26.77
N ALA A 404 -4.20 -20.03 27.94
CA ALA A 404 -2.88 -20.26 28.54
C ALA A 404 -2.54 -21.75 28.68
N GLY A 405 -3.53 -22.59 29.01
CA GLY A 405 -3.35 -24.05 29.16
C GLY A 405 -3.05 -24.79 27.85
N ARG A 406 -3.20 -24.12 26.69
CA ARG A 406 -2.96 -24.70 25.36
C ARG A 406 -1.79 -24.06 24.61
N ILE A 407 -1.06 -23.15 25.26
CA ILE A 407 0.17 -22.57 24.70
C ILE A 407 1.19 -23.68 24.45
N ARG A 408 1.86 -23.65 23.30
CA ARG A 408 2.92 -24.60 22.94
C ARG A 408 4.18 -23.85 22.52
N GLY A 409 5.34 -24.35 22.94
CA GLY A 409 6.64 -23.81 22.53
C GLY A 409 6.98 -22.42 23.09
N PHE A 410 6.22 -21.94 24.08
CA PHE A 410 6.50 -20.73 24.85
C PHE A 410 6.50 -21.04 26.35
N LYS A 411 7.32 -20.31 27.10
CA LYS A 411 7.32 -20.29 28.57
C LYS A 411 6.83 -18.91 29.03
N ILE A 412 5.82 -18.88 29.88
CA ILE A 412 5.40 -17.64 30.57
C ILE A 412 6.46 -17.28 31.60
N LEU A 413 6.86 -16.02 31.65
CA LEU A 413 7.87 -15.53 32.58
C LEU A 413 7.19 -14.79 33.74
N GLU A 414 7.52 -15.20 34.97
CA GLU A 414 7.13 -14.48 36.19
C GLU A 414 8.07 -13.29 36.43
N ASN A 415 9.36 -13.52 36.20
CA ASN A 415 10.40 -12.50 36.18
C ASN A 415 11.06 -12.55 34.79
N GLY A 416 10.95 -11.45 34.05
CA GLY A 416 11.43 -11.34 32.68
C GLY A 416 12.17 -10.03 32.44
N PRO A 417 12.67 -9.83 31.21
CA PRO A 417 13.22 -8.53 30.81
C PRO A 417 12.14 -7.44 30.89
N THR A 418 12.54 -6.17 30.90
CA THR A 418 11.60 -5.05 30.87
C THR A 418 10.71 -5.14 29.62
N SER A 419 9.40 -5.25 29.85
CA SER A 419 8.39 -5.23 28.79
C SER A 419 8.24 -3.81 28.21
N PRO A 420 7.97 -3.67 26.90
CA PRO A 420 7.66 -2.36 26.33
C PRO A 420 6.26 -1.86 26.75
N MET A 421 5.40 -2.76 27.25
CA MET A 421 4.11 -2.45 27.84
C MET A 421 4.19 -2.65 29.36
N PRO A 422 3.93 -1.62 30.19
CA PRO A 422 4.05 -1.70 31.64
C PRO A 422 3.28 -2.85 32.30
N ASP A 423 2.06 -3.13 31.84
CA ASP A 423 1.24 -4.25 32.33
C ASP A 423 1.05 -5.32 31.26
N ALA A 424 2.03 -6.23 31.16
CA ALA A 424 2.00 -7.33 30.21
C ALA A 424 2.44 -8.67 30.82
N VAL A 425 1.94 -9.74 30.21
CA VAL A 425 2.46 -11.10 30.35
C VAL A 425 3.56 -11.29 29.30
N LEU A 426 4.73 -11.72 29.76
CA LEU A 426 5.86 -12.03 28.90
C LEU A 426 5.94 -13.52 28.62
N LEU A 427 6.13 -13.87 27.34
CA LEU A 427 6.32 -15.22 26.86
C LEU A 427 7.66 -15.34 26.14
N LYS A 428 8.53 -16.24 26.59
CA LYS A 428 9.77 -16.58 25.86
C LYS A 428 9.53 -17.79 24.98
N ARG A 429 9.85 -17.70 23.69
CA ARG A 429 9.84 -18.85 22.78
C ARG A 429 10.94 -19.82 23.19
N VAL A 430 10.58 -21.09 23.40
CA VAL A 430 11.50 -22.16 23.82
C VAL A 430 11.56 -23.34 22.85
N ALA A 431 10.72 -23.35 21.81
CA ALA A 431 10.73 -24.40 20.80
C ALA A 431 10.46 -23.85 19.39
N LYS A 432 11.01 -24.54 18.37
CA LYS A 432 10.76 -24.20 16.95
C LYS A 432 9.27 -24.28 16.60
N ARG A 433 8.61 -25.38 16.99
CA ARG A 433 7.16 -25.52 16.92
C ARG A 433 6.53 -24.77 18.09
N ASN A 434 5.85 -23.68 17.79
CA ASN A 434 5.24 -22.82 18.79
C ASN A 434 3.87 -22.33 18.32
N ARG A 435 2.98 -22.08 19.27
CA ARG A 435 1.60 -21.69 19.01
C ARG A 435 0.99 -21.06 20.27
N ILE A 436 0.40 -19.89 20.10
CA ILE A 436 -0.44 -19.24 21.11
C ILE A 436 -1.88 -19.28 20.60
N PRO A 437 -2.77 -20.06 21.24
CA PRO A 437 -4.17 -20.09 20.90
C PRO A 437 -4.90 -18.89 21.51
N ILE A 438 -5.56 -18.15 20.63
CA ILE A 438 -6.33 -16.95 20.96
C ILE A 438 -7.78 -17.26 20.61
N ARG A 439 -8.68 -16.98 21.54
CA ARG A 439 -10.12 -17.15 21.37
C ARG A 439 -10.61 -16.24 20.23
N PRO A 440 -11.77 -16.54 19.62
CA PRO A 440 -12.40 -15.62 18.68
C PRO A 440 -12.48 -14.23 19.29
N LEU A 441 -11.97 -13.24 18.56
CA LEU A 441 -11.94 -11.86 19.02
C LEU A 441 -13.34 -11.25 18.85
N GLY A 442 -14.07 -11.68 17.82
CA GLY A 442 -15.37 -11.11 17.48
C GLY A 442 -15.24 -9.72 16.88
N ASP A 443 -16.38 -9.09 16.60
CA ASP A 443 -16.38 -7.82 15.90
C ASP A 443 -15.71 -6.72 16.75
N ARG A 444 -14.72 -6.05 16.16
CA ARG A 444 -14.01 -4.88 16.72
C ARG A 444 -13.22 -5.13 18.02
N ARG A 445 -12.90 -6.39 18.37
CA ARG A 445 -11.87 -6.63 19.39
C ARG A 445 -10.53 -6.87 18.72
N PHE A 446 -9.52 -6.25 19.30
CA PHE A 446 -8.15 -6.38 18.86
C PHE A 446 -7.27 -6.80 20.02
N LEU A 447 -6.22 -7.57 19.71
CA LEU A 447 -5.21 -7.98 20.67
C LEU A 447 -3.93 -7.22 20.35
N ALA A 448 -3.61 -6.21 21.14
CA ALA A 448 -2.29 -5.60 21.09
C ALA A 448 -1.24 -6.59 21.62
N ALA A 449 -0.06 -6.59 21.02
CA ALA A 449 1.07 -7.40 21.44
C ALA A 449 2.37 -6.73 21.00
N SER A 450 3.50 -7.30 21.45
CA SER A 450 4.82 -6.86 21.00
C SER A 450 5.74 -8.04 20.83
N LEU A 451 6.54 -8.03 19.76
CA LEU A 451 7.58 -9.01 19.52
C LEU A 451 8.91 -8.42 19.98
N GLY A 452 9.59 -9.12 20.88
CA GLY A 452 10.94 -8.78 21.35
C GLY A 452 11.97 -9.73 20.76
N ILE A 453 13.08 -9.17 20.26
CA ILE A 453 14.23 -9.92 19.75
C ILE A 453 15.42 -9.59 20.64
N GLU A 454 15.76 -10.54 21.49
CA GLU A 454 16.93 -10.48 22.36
C GLU A 454 18.17 -10.89 21.58
N TYR A 455 19.20 -10.05 21.69
CA TYR A 455 20.47 -10.25 21.03
C TYR A 455 21.63 -9.87 21.94
N ARG A 456 22.77 -10.52 21.71
CA ARG A 456 24.06 -10.10 22.26
C ARG A 456 24.88 -9.54 21.13
N ARG A 457 25.23 -8.26 21.20
CA ARG A 457 26.01 -7.59 20.14
C ARG A 457 27.33 -8.32 19.90
N SER A 458 27.97 -8.77 20.97
CA SER A 458 29.22 -9.52 20.97
C SER A 458 29.18 -10.83 20.16
N THR A 459 28.00 -11.44 19.97
CA THR A 459 27.87 -12.73 19.28
C THR A 459 27.36 -12.63 17.85
N ILE A 460 26.78 -11.49 17.46
CA ILE A 460 26.14 -11.33 16.15
C ILE A 460 27.10 -10.74 15.13
N LYS A 461 27.13 -11.34 13.93
CA LYS A 461 27.93 -10.83 12.82
C LYS A 461 27.21 -9.69 12.09
N PRO A 462 27.90 -8.60 11.72
CA PRO A 462 27.31 -7.58 10.86
C PRO A 462 26.81 -8.16 9.53
N GLY A 463 25.66 -7.66 9.05
CA GLY A 463 25.02 -8.06 7.80
C GLY A 463 23.57 -8.50 7.98
N LEU A 464 22.99 -9.06 6.92
CA LEU A 464 21.66 -9.67 6.94
C LEU A 464 21.71 -11.00 7.68
N LEU A 465 20.98 -11.09 8.80
CA LEU A 465 20.94 -12.28 9.66
C LEU A 465 19.85 -13.27 9.23
N GLY A 466 18.83 -12.78 8.52
CA GLY A 466 17.70 -13.55 8.02
C GLY A 466 16.38 -12.86 8.36
N VAL A 467 15.31 -13.65 8.49
CA VAL A 467 13.97 -13.13 8.74
C VAL A 467 13.27 -13.83 9.90
N ILE A 468 12.44 -13.06 10.60
CA ILE A 468 11.44 -13.58 11.54
C ILE A 468 10.07 -13.28 10.98
N GLU A 469 9.20 -14.30 10.97
CA GLU A 469 7.82 -14.15 10.53
C GLU A 469 6.89 -14.37 11.72
N VAL A 470 5.93 -13.48 11.91
CA VAL A 470 4.84 -13.70 12.86
C VAL A 470 3.58 -13.97 12.06
N ILE A 471 2.98 -15.14 12.28
CA ILE A 471 1.90 -15.66 11.45
C ILE A 471 0.68 -15.90 12.33
N GLN A 472 -0.44 -15.34 11.92
CA GLN A 472 -1.76 -15.66 12.43
C GLN A 472 -2.43 -16.65 11.49
N ARG A 473 -2.90 -17.76 12.06
CA ARG A 473 -3.84 -18.67 11.40
C ARG A 473 -5.20 -18.57 12.06
N THR A 474 -6.27 -18.71 11.31
CA THR A 474 -7.64 -18.67 11.86
C THR A 474 -8.37 -19.94 11.50
N ALA A 475 -8.99 -20.58 12.49
CA ALA A 475 -9.86 -21.71 12.27
C ALA A 475 -11.12 -21.29 11.52
N ALA A 476 -11.28 -21.78 10.29
CA ALA A 476 -12.42 -21.47 9.44
C ALA A 476 -13.09 -22.76 8.97
N PRO A 477 -14.44 -22.83 8.97
CA PRO A 477 -15.14 -23.93 8.36
C PRO A 477 -15.04 -23.84 6.84
N VAL A 478 -14.62 -24.93 6.22
CA VAL A 478 -14.60 -25.10 4.77
C VAL A 478 -15.70 -26.09 4.42
N LEU A 479 -16.67 -25.61 3.64
CA LEU A 479 -17.79 -26.42 3.17
C LEU A 479 -17.30 -27.50 2.19
N ASP A 480 -17.61 -28.74 2.49
CA ASP A 480 -17.51 -29.85 1.57
C ASP A 480 -18.88 -30.07 0.94
N LEU A 481 -19.11 -29.40 -0.18
CA LEU A 481 -20.38 -29.43 -0.91
C LEU A 481 -20.71 -30.84 -1.44
N LYS A 482 -19.69 -31.69 -1.66
CA LYS A 482 -19.90 -33.06 -2.15
C LYS A 482 -20.51 -33.94 -1.06
N ASN A 483 -20.05 -33.75 0.17
CA ASN A 483 -20.46 -34.55 1.32
C ASN A 483 -21.50 -33.84 2.21
N TYR A 484 -22.02 -32.68 1.81
CA TYR A 484 -22.91 -31.82 2.61
C TYR A 484 -22.41 -31.63 4.05
N SER A 485 -21.10 -31.51 4.22
CA SER A 485 -20.45 -31.38 5.53
C SER A 485 -19.52 -30.18 5.53
N TYR A 486 -18.88 -29.92 6.67
CA TYR A 486 -17.78 -28.97 6.74
C TYR A 486 -16.62 -29.58 7.53
N ARG A 487 -15.41 -29.12 7.23
CA ARG A 487 -14.22 -29.38 8.04
C ARG A 487 -13.64 -28.07 8.53
N ILE A 488 -12.99 -28.10 9.69
CA ILE A 488 -12.25 -26.94 10.19
C ILE A 488 -10.84 -26.98 9.60
N GLU A 489 -10.51 -25.97 8.82
CA GLU A 489 -9.14 -25.70 8.37
C GLU A 489 -8.55 -24.54 9.17
N THR A 490 -7.22 -24.39 9.15
CA THR A 490 -6.51 -23.27 9.81
C THR A 490 -5.66 -22.51 8.80
N PRO A 491 -6.28 -21.90 7.77
CA PRO A 491 -5.56 -21.11 6.77
C PRO A 491 -4.79 -19.95 7.42
N ILE A 492 -3.79 -19.46 6.70
CA ILE A 492 -3.11 -18.22 7.08
C ILE A 492 -4.12 -17.07 6.94
N ALA A 493 -4.32 -16.36 8.04
CA ALA A 493 -5.13 -15.14 8.08
C ALA A 493 -4.29 -13.88 7.84
N GLY A 494 -2.97 -14.02 7.91
CA GLY A 494 -1.98 -12.99 7.64
C GLY A 494 -0.79 -13.08 8.58
N GLY A 495 0.07 -12.10 8.49
CA GLY A 495 1.32 -12.04 9.23
C GLY A 495 2.17 -10.87 8.78
N PHE A 496 3.37 -10.81 9.35
CA PHE A 496 4.42 -9.92 8.88
C PHE A 496 5.77 -10.61 8.90
N THR A 497 6.73 -9.98 8.22
CA THR A 497 8.11 -10.44 8.13
C THR A 497 9.01 -9.30 8.58
N LEU A 498 9.86 -9.57 9.57
CA LEU A 498 10.94 -8.69 10.01
C LEU A 498 12.22 -9.13 9.32
N GLU A 499 12.92 -8.20 8.69
CA GLU A 499 14.27 -8.41 8.18
C GLU A 499 15.26 -8.05 9.29
N LEU A 500 16.12 -8.98 9.70
CA LEU A 500 17.09 -8.70 10.76
C LEU A 500 18.41 -8.29 10.14
N GLN A 501 18.88 -7.09 10.46
CA GLN A 501 20.18 -6.62 10.03
C GLN A 501 20.99 -6.16 11.23
N ALA A 502 22.21 -6.66 11.37
CA ALA A 502 23.18 -6.07 12.28
C ALA A 502 24.09 -5.13 11.51
N THR A 503 24.20 -3.88 11.93
CA THR A 503 25.20 -2.97 11.35
C THR A 503 26.46 -2.93 12.22
N LYS A 504 27.63 -2.85 11.58
CA LYS A 504 28.90 -2.64 12.29
C LYS A 504 28.89 -1.20 12.80
N LYS A 505 29.43 -0.95 14.00
CA LYS A 505 29.63 0.41 14.51
C LYS A 505 30.32 1.22 13.41
N GLY A 506 29.62 2.22 12.86
CA GLY A 506 30.27 3.24 12.06
C GLY A 506 31.25 3.95 12.97
N THR A 507 32.54 3.86 12.65
CA THR A 507 33.46 4.98 12.87
C THR A 507 32.76 6.19 12.28
N GLY A 508 32.28 7.09 13.13
CA GLY A 508 31.58 8.29 12.66
C GLY A 508 32.41 8.94 11.56
N THR A 509 31.87 8.98 10.35
CA THR A 509 32.27 10.02 9.42
C THR A 509 31.84 11.30 10.09
N ARG A 510 32.82 12.12 10.50
CA ARG A 510 32.58 13.52 10.85
C ARG A 510 31.92 14.15 9.62
N ASP A 511 30.69 14.63 9.80
CA ASP A 511 30.11 15.65 8.93
C ASP A 511 30.96 16.93 9.00
#